data_AF-A0A2T2NY68-F1
#
_entry.id   AF-A0A2T2NY68-F1
#
_cell.length_a   1.000
_cell.length_b   1.000
_cell.length_c   1.000
_cell.angle_alpha   90.00
_cell.angle_beta   90.00
_cell.angle_gamma   90.00
#
_symmetry.space_group_name_H-M   'P 1'
#
loop_
_entity.id
_entity.type
_entity.pdbx_description
1 polymer ?
#
loop_
_entity_poly.entity_id
_entity_poly.type
_entity_poly.pdbx_seq_one_letter_code
_entity_poly.pdbx_strand_id
1 'polypeptide(L)'
;MAATSQDNKALPLQSPAAKTTNTTATLNTTLKYFDFCDTQDHASDVLIKIEEASPDVSIPAIHKATTGSFHSMLEENGLVTEEKPVLESNCSNFDPRRYQGSASQDPDYIARQERLPYPSLLRYVDNDLMVDDLRHNNPPETAKICPGCGLQHDQAAIPSTYLPLRPCGHWMHYRCFIFWTSQLHNQNNKCPVCNCQLYEREGIAVLTLATRTSLPMADNHWEPAARYRDEKTGYWCCSDREEYIVDCLTIDEIIKDVYFHHYYREQLSDTPKYQDHSPNLVQVFYDVLTEISKRKLPRAQWLRWKTWLGYLLFGMLVLIKMRRYLSDTQPGLAVTQGWNDFEGGYSALQARILEEVRRKKYQHENW
;
A
#
# COMPACT_ATOMS: atom_id res chain seq x y z
N MET A 1 0.05 -54.56 49.69
CA MET A 1 -0.12 -54.94 51.11
C MET A 1 0.12 -53.70 51.97
N ALA A 2 -0.45 -53.67 53.19
CA ALA A 2 -0.33 -52.58 54.18
C ALA A 2 1.15 -52.34 54.57
N ALA A 3 1.68 -51.11 54.71
CA ALA A 3 1.38 -50.00 55.64
C ALA A 3 2.20 -50.05 56.96
N THR A 4 2.90 -48.94 57.25
CA THR A 4 3.40 -48.44 58.56
C THR A 4 3.79 -46.96 58.32
N SER A 5 3.34 -45.95 59.09
CA SER A 5 3.60 -45.63 60.52
C SER A 5 5.11 -45.37 60.77
N GLN A 6 5.61 -44.30 61.41
CA GLN A 6 5.07 -43.23 62.27
C GLN A 6 6.08 -42.03 62.21
N ASP A 7 6.01 -40.85 62.86
CA ASP A 7 5.15 -40.25 63.92
C ASP A 7 5.20 -38.70 63.84
N ASN A 8 4.52 -37.99 64.76
CA ASN A 8 4.59 -36.52 64.97
C ASN A 8 5.63 -36.11 66.04
N LYS A 9 6.17 -34.87 65.95
CA LYS A 9 6.55 -34.06 67.13
C LYS A 9 6.62 -32.54 66.84
N ALA A 10 6.55 -31.75 67.90
CA ALA A 10 5.92 -30.41 67.87
C ALA A 10 6.88 -29.19 67.90
N LEU A 11 6.26 -28.02 67.73
CA LEU A 11 6.78 -26.64 67.81
C LEU A 11 7.58 -26.33 69.11
N PRO A 12 8.36 -25.22 69.08
CA PRO A 12 7.87 -24.03 69.79
C PRO A 12 7.98 -22.71 69.00
N LEU A 13 7.17 -21.72 69.42
CA LEU A 13 7.12 -20.35 68.90
C LEU A 13 8.41 -19.56 69.21
N GLN A 14 8.84 -18.68 68.29
CA GLN A 14 9.29 -17.32 68.63
C GLN A 14 8.93 -16.29 67.52
N SER A 15 8.28 -15.22 67.96
CA SER A 15 8.25 -13.86 67.37
C SER A 15 8.80 -12.91 68.46
N PRO A 16 9.23 -11.65 68.20
CA PRO A 16 8.87 -10.78 67.06
C PRO A 16 10.03 -9.93 66.48
N ALA A 17 9.74 -9.16 65.42
CA ALA A 17 10.12 -7.74 65.31
C ALA A 17 9.56 -7.12 64.01
N ALA A 18 8.68 -6.12 64.13
CA ALA A 18 8.28 -5.31 62.99
C ALA A 18 9.35 -4.23 62.71
N LYS A 19 9.75 -4.09 61.43
CA LYS A 19 10.35 -2.85 60.92
C LYS A 19 9.57 -2.40 59.70
N THR A 20 8.75 -1.37 59.90
CA THR A 20 8.15 -0.57 58.85
C THR A 20 9.24 0.24 58.13
N THR A 21 9.43 -0.02 56.84
CA THR A 21 10.10 0.91 55.92
C THR A 21 9.13 1.24 54.79
N ASN A 22 8.63 2.48 54.79
CA ASN A 22 7.88 3.02 53.68
C ASN A 22 8.80 3.15 52.47
N THR A 23 8.57 2.35 51.43
CA THR A 23 9.19 2.57 50.12
C THR A 23 8.11 2.99 49.14
N THR A 24 8.01 4.30 48.92
CA THR A 24 7.12 4.90 47.93
C THR A 24 7.43 4.31 46.56
N ALA A 25 6.49 3.58 45.97
CA ALA A 25 6.65 2.98 44.65
C ALA A 25 6.50 4.05 43.56
N THR A 26 7.57 4.79 43.29
CA THR A 26 7.65 5.67 42.12
C THR A 26 7.78 4.81 40.87
N LEU A 27 6.66 4.57 40.18
CA LEU A 27 6.62 3.92 38.87
C LEU A 27 7.26 4.84 37.81
N ASN A 28 8.61 4.85 37.78
CA ASN A 28 9.36 5.35 36.64
C ASN A 28 9.22 4.34 35.49
N THR A 29 8.11 4.44 34.76
CA THR A 29 7.88 3.72 33.51
C THR A 29 8.78 4.31 32.43
N THR A 30 10.06 3.96 32.46
CA THR A 30 10.98 4.20 31.34
C THR A 30 10.55 3.32 30.17
N LEU A 31 9.58 3.82 29.40
CA LEU A 31 9.28 3.38 28.06
C LEU A 31 10.58 3.49 27.24
N LYS A 32 11.29 2.37 27.10
CA LYS A 32 12.29 2.24 26.07
C LYS A 32 11.54 2.34 24.75
N TYR A 33 11.70 3.49 24.09
CA TYR A 33 11.35 3.64 22.68
C TYR A 33 12.00 2.47 21.93
N PHE A 34 11.17 1.60 21.35
CA PHE A 34 11.62 0.69 20.32
C PHE A 34 11.75 1.49 19.03
N ASP A 35 12.95 1.48 18.45
CA ASP A 35 13.21 2.13 17.16
C ASP A 35 12.40 1.45 16.04
N PHE A 36 11.21 1.97 15.78
CA PHE A 36 10.31 1.50 14.72
C PHE A 36 10.74 1.94 13.31
N CYS A 37 12.04 2.19 13.12
CA CYS A 37 12.66 2.59 11.85
C CYS A 37 13.88 1.74 11.46
N ASP A 38 14.39 0.87 12.34
CA ASP A 38 15.67 0.16 12.16
C ASP A 38 15.55 -1.29 11.67
N THR A 39 14.56 -1.56 10.80
CA THR A 39 14.66 -2.64 9.82
C THR A 39 14.55 -2.07 8.42
N GLN A 40 15.57 -1.31 8.04
CA GLN A 40 15.79 -0.82 6.67
C GLN A 40 16.23 -1.93 5.69
N ASP A 41 16.48 -3.15 6.18
CA ASP A 41 17.23 -4.19 5.44
C ASP A 41 16.45 -5.02 4.41
N HIS A 42 15.13 -4.91 4.27
CA HIS A 42 14.37 -5.62 3.21
C HIS A 42 13.33 -4.79 2.45
N ALA A 43 13.29 -3.46 2.65
CA ALA A 43 12.43 -2.57 1.85
C ALA A 43 12.92 -2.39 0.39
N SER A 44 14.09 -2.95 0.05
CA SER A 44 14.78 -2.78 -1.23
C SER A 44 14.67 -3.98 -2.19
N ASP A 45 14.22 -5.15 -1.72
CA ASP A 45 14.22 -6.40 -2.52
C ASP A 45 12.97 -6.60 -3.40
N VAL A 46 12.03 -5.63 -3.41
CA VAL A 46 10.80 -5.70 -4.21
C VAL A 46 10.73 -4.54 -5.21
N LEU A 47 11.67 -4.51 -6.17
CA LEU A 47 11.46 -4.06 -7.55
C LEU A 47 12.72 -4.30 -8.42
N ILE A 48 12.54 -4.92 -9.58
CA ILE A 48 13.52 -5.15 -10.67
C ILE A 48 14.58 -6.25 -10.41
N LYS A 49 14.24 -7.47 -10.85
CA LYS A 49 15.06 -8.25 -11.80
C LYS A 49 14.14 -8.96 -12.78
N ILE A 50 14.27 -8.64 -14.07
CA ILE A 50 13.66 -9.37 -15.19
C ILE A 50 14.81 -9.71 -16.13
N GLU A 51 15.02 -11.00 -16.38
CA GLU A 51 15.78 -11.52 -17.52
C GLU A 51 15.34 -12.98 -17.79
N GLU A 52 15.57 -13.45 -19.01
CA GLU A 52 14.87 -14.57 -19.69
C GLU A 52 15.60 -15.94 -19.45
N ALA A 53 15.18 -17.15 -19.85
CA ALA A 53 14.14 -17.64 -20.76
C ALA A 53 13.71 -19.12 -20.44
N SER A 54 12.79 -19.67 -21.26
CA SER A 54 12.16 -21.03 -21.29
C SER A 54 13.12 -22.19 -21.72
N PRO A 55 12.76 -23.51 -21.86
CA PRO A 55 11.41 -24.10 -22.07
C PRO A 55 11.04 -25.52 -21.50
N ASP A 56 9.75 -25.87 -21.71
CA ASP A 56 9.11 -27.19 -21.98
C ASP A 56 9.06 -28.37 -20.97
N VAL A 57 7.82 -28.72 -20.55
CA VAL A 57 7.19 -30.07 -20.63
C VAL A 57 5.66 -29.91 -20.75
N SER A 58 4.95 -30.82 -21.44
CA SER A 58 3.48 -30.81 -21.61
C SER A 58 2.78 -32.18 -21.48
N ILE A 59 1.43 -32.14 -21.39
CA ILE A 59 0.39 -33.19 -21.67
C ILE A 59 -0.10 -34.03 -20.43
N PRO A 60 -1.40 -34.41 -20.27
CA PRO A 60 -2.70 -33.81 -20.65
C PRO A 60 -3.69 -33.62 -19.45
N ALA A 61 -4.92 -33.14 -19.72
CA ALA A 61 -6.02 -32.97 -18.75
C ALA A 61 -6.93 -34.22 -18.58
N ILE A 62 -7.82 -34.22 -17.57
CA ILE A 62 -9.25 -34.58 -17.69
C ILE A 62 -10.09 -34.24 -16.42
N HIS A 63 -11.33 -33.75 -16.66
CA HIS A 63 -12.51 -33.57 -15.78
C HIS A 63 -12.53 -32.66 -14.52
N LYS A 64 -12.98 -31.41 -14.77
CA LYS A 64 -14.05 -30.64 -14.08
C LYS A 64 -14.43 -31.01 -12.62
N ALA A 65 -14.06 -30.13 -11.70
CA ALA A 65 -14.94 -29.63 -10.64
C ALA A 65 -14.91 -28.09 -10.66
N THR A 66 -16.02 -27.43 -10.33
CA THR A 66 -16.20 -25.98 -10.59
C THR A 66 -15.44 -25.12 -9.58
N THR A 67 -14.22 -24.71 -9.91
CA THR A 67 -13.50 -23.66 -9.20
C THR A 67 -13.89 -22.28 -9.75
N GLY A 68 -14.43 -21.42 -8.90
CA GLY A 68 -14.52 -19.99 -9.20
C GLY A 68 -13.11 -19.42 -9.34
N SER A 69 -12.82 -18.77 -10.47
CA SER A 69 -11.53 -18.13 -10.67
C SER A 69 -11.39 -16.91 -9.75
N PHE A 70 -10.16 -16.62 -9.31
CA PHE A 70 -9.80 -15.33 -8.69
C PHE A 70 -10.11 -14.11 -9.61
N HIS A 71 -10.49 -14.37 -10.86
CA HIS A 71 -11.08 -13.40 -11.77
C HIS A 71 -12.54 -13.05 -11.42
N SER A 72 -13.44 -14.05 -11.34
CA SER A 72 -14.89 -13.79 -11.27
C SER A 72 -15.33 -13.20 -9.92
N MET A 73 -14.68 -13.58 -8.82
CA MET A 73 -15.02 -13.07 -7.48
C MET A 73 -14.67 -11.58 -7.29
N LEU A 74 -13.75 -11.04 -8.09
CA LEU A 74 -13.46 -9.59 -8.12
C LEU A 74 -14.44 -8.84 -9.02
N GLU A 75 -14.94 -9.47 -10.08
CA GLU A 75 -15.93 -8.89 -10.99
C GLU A 75 -17.34 -8.81 -10.36
N GLU A 76 -17.75 -9.82 -9.58
CA GLU A 76 -19.06 -9.84 -8.90
C GLU A 76 -19.27 -8.72 -7.86
N ASN A 77 -18.22 -8.01 -7.45
CA ASN A 77 -18.27 -6.96 -6.42
C ASN A 77 -18.15 -5.53 -6.97
N GLY A 78 -18.12 -5.33 -8.30
CA GLY A 78 -17.94 -4.02 -8.93
C GLY A 78 -19.11 -3.58 -9.82
N LEU A 79 -19.82 -2.51 -9.44
CA LEU A 79 -20.81 -1.87 -10.33
C LEU A 79 -20.10 -1.26 -11.56
N VAL A 80 -20.58 -1.63 -12.76
CA VAL A 80 -21.08 -0.74 -13.85
C VAL A 80 -21.16 -1.56 -15.14
N THR A 81 -22.37 -1.66 -15.70
CA THR A 81 -22.60 -2.12 -17.08
C THR A 81 -22.80 -0.91 -17.99
N GLU A 82 -21.85 -0.63 -18.88
CA GLU A 82 -22.06 0.32 -19.99
C GLU A 82 -21.91 -0.41 -21.33
N GLU A 83 -23.00 -0.45 -22.10
CA GLU A 83 -22.99 -0.88 -23.49
C GLU A 83 -22.37 0.22 -24.37
N LYS A 84 -21.56 -0.17 -25.37
CA LYS A 84 -21.03 0.74 -26.40
C LYS A 84 -21.59 0.43 -27.78
N PRO A 85 -22.13 1.41 -28.52
CA PRO A 85 -22.42 1.27 -29.93
C PRO A 85 -21.15 1.40 -30.79
N VAL A 86 -21.16 0.76 -31.95
CA VAL A 86 -20.08 0.77 -32.97
C VAL A 86 -20.38 1.81 -34.04
N LEU A 87 -19.37 2.58 -34.48
CA LEU A 87 -19.39 3.32 -35.74
C LEU A 87 -17.97 3.70 -36.21
N GLU A 88 -17.83 3.94 -37.51
CA GLU A 88 -16.56 3.77 -38.25
C GLU A 88 -15.86 5.09 -38.67
N SER A 89 -14.54 4.95 -38.90
CA SER A 89 -13.80 5.45 -40.09
C SER A 89 -12.76 6.58 -39.94
N ASN A 90 -11.68 6.37 -40.72
CA ASN A 90 -10.77 7.32 -41.39
C ASN A 90 -9.76 8.17 -40.57
N CYS A 91 -8.47 7.89 -40.82
CA CYS A 91 -7.32 8.66 -40.36
C CYS A 91 -6.51 9.21 -41.55
N SER A 92 -6.00 10.45 -41.48
CA SER A 92 -4.70 10.80 -42.10
C SER A 92 -4.10 12.13 -41.60
N ASN A 93 -2.77 12.11 -41.42
CA ASN A 93 -1.84 13.25 -41.30
C ASN A 93 -1.74 14.01 -39.95
N PHE A 94 -0.72 13.64 -39.16
CA PHE A 94 -0.17 14.44 -38.04
C PHE A 94 1.30 14.80 -38.33
N ASP A 95 1.68 16.08 -38.24
CA ASP A 95 3.05 16.58 -38.44
C ASP A 95 3.71 16.94 -37.09
N PRO A 96 4.80 16.25 -36.67
CA PRO A 96 5.46 16.50 -35.38
C PRO A 96 6.15 17.87 -35.24
N ARG A 97 6.35 18.66 -36.31
CA ARG A 97 7.30 19.80 -36.31
C ARG A 97 6.76 21.10 -35.70
N ARG A 98 5.53 21.15 -35.19
CA ARG A 98 4.86 22.40 -34.80
C ARG A 98 5.03 22.84 -33.33
N TYR A 99 5.72 22.06 -32.49
CA TYR A 99 5.73 22.25 -31.03
C TYR A 99 6.97 23.01 -30.49
N GLN A 100 7.15 24.26 -30.93
CA GLN A 100 8.12 25.22 -30.34
C GLN A 100 7.51 26.61 -30.06
N GLY A 101 6.19 26.73 -30.04
CA GLY A 101 5.49 27.93 -29.58
C GLY A 101 5.48 28.03 -28.05
N SER A 102 5.35 29.25 -27.54
CA SER A 102 4.98 29.51 -26.14
C SER A 102 3.75 28.71 -25.74
N ALA A 103 3.65 28.33 -24.45
CA ALA A 103 2.53 27.58 -23.92
C ALA A 103 1.24 28.43 -23.82
N SER A 104 0.73 28.90 -24.96
CA SER A 104 -0.67 29.29 -25.11
C SER A 104 -1.50 28.03 -24.92
N GLN A 105 -1.99 27.84 -23.70
CA GLN A 105 -2.92 26.78 -23.37
C GLN A 105 -4.15 26.94 -24.25
N ASP A 106 -4.34 25.99 -25.17
CA ASP A 106 -5.55 25.93 -25.98
C ASP A 106 -6.76 25.78 -25.03
N PRO A 107 -7.70 26.74 -24.98
CA PRO A 107 -8.85 26.67 -24.09
C PRO A 107 -9.67 25.40 -24.31
N ASP A 108 -9.73 24.91 -25.55
CA ASP A 108 -10.44 23.68 -25.91
C ASP A 108 -9.72 22.43 -25.38
N TYR A 109 -8.39 22.45 -25.22
CA TYR A 109 -7.64 21.36 -24.62
C TYR A 109 -7.94 21.26 -23.12
N ILE A 110 -7.96 22.41 -22.41
CA ILE A 110 -8.33 22.45 -20.98
C ILE A 110 -9.78 21.97 -20.79
N ALA A 111 -10.73 22.51 -21.55
CA ALA A 111 -12.15 22.15 -21.44
C ALA A 111 -12.45 20.68 -21.80
N ARG A 112 -11.64 20.05 -22.66
CA ARG A 112 -11.72 18.60 -22.94
C ARG A 112 -11.07 17.76 -21.83
N GLN A 113 -9.98 18.23 -21.22
CA GLN A 113 -9.30 17.53 -20.14
C GLN A 113 -10.18 17.40 -18.89
N GLU A 114 -11.05 18.38 -18.62
CA GLU A 114 -12.01 18.37 -17.49
C GLU A 114 -13.03 17.20 -17.50
N ARG A 115 -13.23 16.53 -18.65
CA ARG A 115 -14.22 15.44 -18.77
C ARG A 115 -13.68 14.04 -18.49
N LEU A 116 -12.36 13.86 -18.45
CA LEU A 116 -11.75 12.56 -18.18
C LEU A 116 -11.16 12.53 -16.78
N PRO A 117 -11.43 11.50 -15.96
CA PRO A 117 -10.84 11.41 -14.62
C PRO A 117 -9.31 11.53 -14.70
N TYR A 118 -8.73 12.25 -13.74
CA TYR A 118 -7.28 12.37 -13.62
C TYR A 118 -6.68 10.99 -13.32
N PRO A 119 -5.48 10.67 -13.82
CA PRO A 119 -4.80 9.44 -13.44
C PRO A 119 -4.55 9.42 -11.92
N SER A 120 -4.49 8.25 -11.30
CA SER A 120 -3.96 8.13 -9.94
C SER A 120 -2.50 8.55 -9.90
N LEU A 121 -2.03 9.05 -8.75
CA LEU A 121 -0.65 9.51 -8.59
C LEU A 121 0.39 8.46 -9.03
N LEU A 122 0.25 7.19 -8.62
CA LEU A 122 1.23 6.16 -8.97
C LEU A 122 1.31 5.93 -10.50
N ARG A 123 0.17 5.98 -11.20
CA ARG A 123 0.13 5.90 -12.66
C ARG A 123 0.75 7.14 -13.32
N TYR A 124 0.45 8.33 -12.81
CA TYR A 124 1.08 9.55 -13.31
C TYR A 124 2.61 9.49 -13.21
N VAL A 125 3.12 8.99 -12.08
CA VAL A 125 4.55 8.84 -11.85
C VAL A 125 5.16 7.74 -12.71
N ASP A 126 4.66 6.51 -12.64
CA ASP A 126 5.33 5.34 -13.21
C ASP A 126 5.04 5.14 -14.71
N ASN A 127 4.04 5.84 -15.25
CA ASN A 127 3.69 5.82 -16.67
C ASN A 127 3.91 7.22 -17.29
N ASP A 128 3.07 8.20 -16.92
CA ASP A 128 3.01 9.47 -17.68
C ASP A 128 4.32 10.28 -17.63
N LEU A 129 5.07 10.25 -16.52
CA LEU A 129 6.39 10.90 -16.41
C LEU A 129 7.55 10.05 -16.96
N MET A 130 7.45 8.71 -16.93
CA MET A 130 8.54 7.80 -17.31
C MET A 130 8.52 7.35 -18.77
N VAL A 131 7.43 7.59 -19.51
CA VAL A 131 7.27 7.25 -20.94
C VAL A 131 8.27 7.95 -21.88
N ASP A 132 8.91 9.03 -21.45
CA ASP A 132 9.70 9.95 -22.30
C ASP A 132 11.08 10.18 -21.68
N ASP A 133 11.80 9.06 -21.49
CA ASP A 133 13.11 8.95 -20.83
C ASP A 133 14.20 9.78 -21.52
N LEU A 134 14.17 9.88 -22.85
CA LEU A 134 15.10 10.70 -23.64
C LEU A 134 15.11 12.18 -23.22
N ARG A 135 14.01 12.69 -22.67
CA ARG A 135 13.93 14.08 -22.16
C ARG A 135 14.40 14.20 -20.72
N HIS A 136 14.51 13.12 -19.96
CA HIS A 136 14.93 13.19 -18.57
C HIS A 136 16.33 13.83 -18.48
N ASN A 137 16.51 14.73 -17.53
CA ASN A 137 17.74 15.52 -17.35
C ASN A 137 18.12 16.45 -18.52
N ASN A 138 17.28 16.59 -19.56
CA ASN A 138 17.53 17.44 -20.73
C ASN A 138 16.52 18.62 -20.81
N PRO A 139 16.52 19.57 -19.85
CA PRO A 139 15.63 20.74 -19.90
C PRO A 139 15.98 21.65 -21.09
N PRO A 140 15.00 22.34 -21.72
CA PRO A 140 15.25 23.23 -22.86
C PRO A 140 16.22 24.37 -22.61
N GLU A 141 16.40 24.75 -21.33
CA GLU A 141 17.41 25.70 -20.88
C GLU A 141 18.19 25.04 -19.73
N THR A 142 19.52 25.01 -19.82
CA THR A 142 20.38 24.42 -18.77
C THR A 142 20.23 25.12 -17.42
N ALA A 143 19.90 26.42 -17.44
CA ALA A 143 19.66 27.24 -16.27
C ALA A 143 18.26 27.07 -15.63
N LYS A 144 17.43 26.08 -16.03
CA LYS A 144 16.16 25.82 -15.34
C LYS A 144 16.39 25.40 -13.89
N ILE A 145 15.85 26.19 -12.98
CA ILE A 145 15.85 25.96 -11.53
C ILE A 145 14.64 25.10 -11.14
N CYS A 146 14.85 24.10 -10.30
CA CYS A 146 13.80 23.28 -9.73
C CYS A 146 12.95 24.09 -8.73
N PRO A 147 11.61 24.14 -8.88
CA PRO A 147 10.74 24.91 -7.98
C PRO A 147 10.67 24.35 -6.56
N GLY A 148 11.11 23.10 -6.34
CA GLY A 148 11.08 22.46 -5.02
C GLY A 148 12.31 22.73 -4.15
N CYS A 149 13.50 22.82 -4.75
CA CYS A 149 14.77 22.99 -3.99
C CYS A 149 15.56 24.25 -4.33
N GLY A 150 15.19 25.00 -5.38
CA GLY A 150 15.91 26.20 -5.80
C GLY A 150 17.26 25.94 -6.50
N LEU A 151 17.57 24.68 -6.85
CA LEU A 151 18.83 24.26 -7.47
C LEU A 151 18.64 23.94 -8.96
N GLN A 152 19.73 23.98 -9.75
CA GLN A 152 19.72 23.56 -11.15
C GLN A 152 19.52 22.04 -11.28
N HIS A 153 19.17 21.57 -12.48
CA HIS A 153 18.82 20.18 -12.76
C HIS A 153 19.88 19.14 -12.31
N ASP A 154 21.15 19.50 -12.39
CA ASP A 154 22.34 18.70 -12.07
C ASP A 154 22.92 18.97 -10.66
N GLN A 155 22.39 19.96 -9.93
CA GLN A 155 22.95 20.45 -8.66
C GLN A 155 22.20 19.96 -7.40
N ALA A 156 21.28 19.00 -7.54
CA ALA A 156 20.54 18.48 -6.38
C ALA A 156 21.46 17.77 -5.37
N ALA A 157 21.32 18.12 -4.09
CA ALA A 157 22.12 17.54 -2.99
C ALA A 157 22.01 16.00 -2.87
N ILE A 158 20.90 15.43 -3.35
CA ILE A 158 20.74 13.99 -3.59
C ILE A 158 20.44 13.84 -5.08
N PRO A 159 21.25 13.08 -5.85
CA PRO A 159 20.99 12.82 -7.27
C PRO A 159 19.56 12.31 -7.50
N SER A 160 18.89 12.92 -8.46
CA SER A 160 17.49 12.66 -8.78
C SER A 160 17.22 13.05 -10.22
N THR A 161 16.54 12.18 -10.96
CA THR A 161 16.09 12.47 -12.33
C THR A 161 15.30 13.79 -12.37
N TYR A 162 15.63 14.66 -13.33
CA TYR A 162 14.91 15.91 -13.59
C TYR A 162 13.87 15.68 -14.68
N LEU A 163 12.60 15.86 -14.33
CA LEU A 163 11.45 15.39 -15.12
C LEU A 163 10.57 16.56 -15.61
N PRO A 164 10.06 16.51 -16.86
CA PRO A 164 9.02 17.43 -17.32
C PRO A 164 7.63 16.99 -16.83
N LEU A 165 7.00 17.78 -15.97
CA LEU A 165 5.65 17.56 -15.46
C LEU A 165 4.60 17.74 -16.57
N ARG A 166 3.95 16.64 -16.98
CA ARG A 166 2.87 16.65 -17.98
C ARG A 166 1.52 17.04 -17.35
N PRO A 167 0.63 17.77 -18.05
CA PRO A 167 0.80 18.31 -19.41
C PRO A 167 1.58 19.64 -19.46
N CYS A 168 1.80 20.29 -18.31
CA CYS A 168 2.21 21.70 -18.27
C CYS A 168 3.65 22.03 -18.70
N GLY A 169 4.54 21.04 -18.83
CA GLY A 169 5.92 21.21 -19.29
C GLY A 169 6.90 21.84 -18.30
N HIS A 170 6.47 22.15 -17.06
CA HIS A 170 7.36 22.63 -16.00
C HIS A 170 8.28 21.50 -15.51
N TRP A 171 9.51 21.81 -15.13
CA TRP A 171 10.50 20.82 -14.75
C TRP A 171 10.71 20.76 -13.24
N MET A 172 10.96 19.56 -12.71
CA MET A 172 11.18 19.33 -11.28
C MET A 172 12.03 18.08 -11.05
N HIS A 173 12.88 18.07 -10.02
CA HIS A 173 13.55 16.85 -9.58
C HIS A 173 12.50 15.86 -9.07
N TYR A 174 12.57 14.61 -9.52
CA TYR A 174 11.69 13.52 -9.09
C TYR A 174 11.53 13.45 -7.56
N ARG A 175 12.63 13.46 -6.78
CA ARG A 175 12.57 13.46 -5.31
C ARG A 175 11.84 14.69 -4.75
N CYS A 176 12.05 15.87 -5.31
CA CYS A 176 11.34 17.09 -4.89
C CYS A 176 9.84 17.03 -5.26
N PHE A 177 9.50 16.42 -6.39
CA PHE A 177 8.12 16.19 -6.79
C PHE A 177 7.42 15.22 -5.83
N ILE A 178 8.02 14.07 -5.49
CA ILE A 178 7.43 13.14 -4.50
C ILE A 178 7.29 13.82 -3.13
N PHE A 179 8.29 14.61 -2.70
CA PHE A 179 8.20 15.41 -1.46
C PHE A 179 7.03 16.41 -1.50
N TRP A 180 6.79 17.08 -2.62
CA TRP A 180 5.62 17.94 -2.81
C TRP A 180 4.30 17.16 -2.73
N THR A 181 4.21 15.98 -3.34
CA THR A 181 2.99 15.14 -3.27
C THR A 181 2.71 14.62 -1.85
N SER A 182 3.77 14.42 -1.05
CA SER A 182 3.70 13.88 0.31
C SER A 182 3.30 14.91 1.37
N GLN A 183 3.44 16.20 1.09
CA GLN A 183 2.94 17.24 1.99
C GLN A 183 1.41 17.19 2.12
N LEU A 184 0.88 17.79 3.19
CA LEU A 184 -0.55 17.75 3.54
C LEU A 184 -1.25 19.09 3.28
N HIS A 185 -1.15 19.61 2.05
CA HIS A 185 -1.86 20.81 1.59
C HIS A 185 -2.82 20.51 0.43
N ASN A 186 -3.83 21.33 0.21
CA ASN A 186 -4.86 21.13 -0.84
C ASN A 186 -4.39 21.33 -2.30
N GLN A 187 -3.08 21.55 -2.54
CA GLN A 187 -2.47 21.76 -3.86
C GLN A 187 -1.44 20.67 -4.23
N ASN A 188 -1.26 19.65 -3.37
CA ASN A 188 -0.35 18.51 -3.53
C ASN A 188 -0.79 17.50 -4.60
N ASN A 189 -1.66 17.93 -5.52
CA ASN A 189 -2.13 17.23 -6.71
C ASN A 189 -1.97 18.08 -7.99
N LYS A 190 -1.34 19.25 -7.86
CA LYS A 190 -1.13 20.26 -8.90
C LYS A 190 0.36 20.55 -9.10
N CYS A 191 0.69 21.10 -10.26
CA CYS A 191 2.02 21.65 -10.53
C CYS A 191 2.30 22.84 -9.60
N PRO A 192 3.43 22.87 -8.86
CA PRO A 192 3.76 23.95 -7.95
C PRO A 192 4.02 25.31 -8.63
N VAL A 193 4.21 25.33 -9.96
CA VAL A 193 4.49 26.57 -10.71
C VAL A 193 3.23 27.22 -11.28
N CYS A 194 2.34 26.43 -11.90
CA CYS A 194 1.17 26.95 -12.62
C CYS A 194 -0.18 26.47 -12.09
N ASN A 195 -0.22 25.71 -10.99
CA ASN A 195 -1.43 25.12 -10.40
C ASN A 195 -2.27 24.22 -11.34
N CYS A 196 -1.73 23.81 -12.49
CA CYS A 196 -2.33 22.81 -13.38
C CYS A 196 -2.50 21.48 -12.63
N GLN A 197 -3.70 20.91 -12.68
CA GLN A 197 -4.04 19.62 -12.06
C GLN A 197 -3.35 18.47 -12.81
N LEU A 198 -2.65 17.60 -12.07
CA LEU A 198 -1.81 16.56 -12.66
C LEU A 198 -2.41 15.15 -12.51
N TYR A 199 -2.88 14.82 -11.31
CA TYR A 199 -3.40 13.49 -10.93
C TYR A 199 -4.49 13.60 -9.85
N GLU A 200 -5.21 12.52 -9.58
CA GLU A 200 -6.02 12.36 -8.37
C GLU A 200 -5.11 11.90 -7.22
N ARG A 201 -5.19 12.58 -6.06
CA ARG A 201 -4.37 12.24 -4.90
C ARG A 201 -5.09 11.25 -3.99
N GLU A 202 -4.37 10.19 -3.67
CA GLU A 202 -4.79 9.11 -2.79
C GLU A 202 -3.69 8.88 -1.76
N GLY A 203 -4.05 8.72 -0.49
CA GLY A 203 -3.09 8.53 0.59
C GLY A 203 -2.18 7.35 0.33
N ILE A 204 -2.77 6.20 -0.02
CA ILE A 204 -2.02 4.95 -0.23
C ILE A 204 -0.99 5.07 -1.37
N ALA A 205 -1.32 5.76 -2.47
CA ALA A 205 -0.38 5.97 -3.59
C ALA A 205 0.76 6.92 -3.20
N VAL A 206 0.47 7.96 -2.42
CA VAL A 206 1.48 8.88 -1.86
C VAL A 206 2.38 8.13 -0.88
N LEU A 207 1.82 7.28 -0.02
CA LEU A 207 2.57 6.44 0.92
C LEU A 207 3.51 5.48 0.18
N THR A 208 3.03 4.79 -0.86
CA THR A 208 3.88 3.91 -1.70
C THR A 208 5.09 4.67 -2.27
N LEU A 209 4.89 5.88 -2.79
CA LEU A 209 5.96 6.67 -3.39
C LEU A 209 6.91 7.29 -2.36
N ALA A 210 6.39 7.75 -1.22
CA ALA A 210 7.21 8.24 -0.11
C ALA A 210 8.12 7.11 0.42
N THR A 211 7.57 5.92 0.66
CA THR A 211 8.33 4.72 1.05
C THR A 211 9.39 4.37 0.00
N ARG A 212 9.03 4.30 -1.29
CA ARG A 212 9.97 4.00 -2.39
C ARG A 212 11.10 5.01 -2.54
N THR A 213 10.96 6.22 -2.00
CA THR A 213 11.97 7.29 -2.07
C THR A 213 12.64 7.57 -0.73
N SER A 214 12.33 6.80 0.32
CA SER A 214 12.77 7.04 1.70
C SER A 214 12.50 8.49 2.15
N LEU A 215 11.35 9.04 1.75
CA LEU A 215 10.89 10.35 2.19
C LEU A 215 9.95 10.21 3.39
N PRO A 216 10.05 11.09 4.40
CA PRO A 216 9.21 11.01 5.57
C PRO A 216 7.75 11.28 5.21
N MET A 217 6.87 10.56 5.91
CA MET A 217 5.45 10.85 5.94
C MET A 217 5.23 12.18 6.65
N ALA A 218 4.50 13.12 6.03
CA ALA A 218 4.09 14.33 6.72
C ALA A 218 3.07 14.00 7.82
N ASP A 219 3.12 14.73 8.93
CA ASP A 219 2.40 14.39 10.16
C ASP A 219 1.76 15.66 10.74
N ASN A 220 0.47 15.88 10.47
CA ASN A 220 -0.24 17.00 11.10
C ASN A 220 -0.65 16.59 12.51
N HIS A 221 -0.15 17.30 13.53
CA HIS A 221 -0.72 17.22 14.86
C HIS A 221 -2.07 17.93 14.92
N TRP A 222 -3.06 17.25 15.48
CA TRP A 222 -4.42 17.75 15.56
C TRP A 222 -4.67 18.57 16.84
N GLU A 223 -5.61 19.50 16.74
CA GLU A 223 -6.15 20.23 17.89
C GLU A 223 -6.72 19.27 18.95
N PRO A 224 -6.64 19.60 20.25
CA PRO A 224 -7.11 18.72 21.33
C PRO A 224 -8.53 18.18 21.17
N ALA A 225 -9.44 18.94 20.53
CA ALA A 225 -10.83 18.54 20.29
C ALA A 225 -11.01 17.49 19.18
N ALA A 226 -10.03 17.32 18.28
CA ALA A 226 -10.05 16.32 17.21
C ALA A 226 -9.29 15.04 17.57
N ARG A 227 -8.60 15.02 18.73
CA ARG A 227 -7.91 13.83 19.24
C ARG A 227 -8.94 12.82 19.75
N TYR A 228 -8.70 11.55 19.49
CA TYR A 228 -9.58 10.48 19.95
C TYR A 228 -8.77 9.35 20.59
N ARG A 229 -9.45 8.53 21.39
CA ARG A 229 -8.91 7.27 21.89
C ARG A 229 -9.54 6.14 21.10
N ASP A 230 -8.72 5.31 20.47
CA ASP A 230 -9.19 4.17 19.70
C ASP A 230 -9.79 3.09 20.61
N GLU A 231 -11.01 2.65 20.30
CA GLU A 231 -11.78 1.74 21.16
C GLU A 231 -11.21 0.31 21.19
N LYS A 232 -10.63 -0.20 20.09
CA LYS A 232 -10.11 -1.58 20.02
C LYS A 232 -8.72 -1.69 20.65
N THR A 233 -7.83 -0.76 20.32
CA THR A 233 -6.41 -0.79 20.68
C THR A 233 -6.11 0.02 21.95
N GLY A 234 -6.98 0.96 22.33
CA GLY A 234 -6.83 1.79 23.53
C GLY A 234 -5.81 2.92 23.41
N TYR A 235 -5.17 3.10 22.25
CA TYR A 235 -4.20 4.16 21.97
C TYR A 235 -4.89 5.52 21.79
N TRP A 236 -4.17 6.59 22.10
CA TRP A 236 -4.58 7.95 21.74
C TRP A 236 -4.04 8.30 20.36
N CYS A 237 -4.90 8.83 19.50
CA CYS A 237 -4.53 9.38 18.19
C CYS A 237 -4.59 10.92 18.26
N CYS A 238 -3.44 11.55 18.09
CA CYS A 238 -3.25 12.99 18.15
C CYS A 238 -2.66 13.57 16.85
N SER A 239 -2.38 12.73 15.84
CA SER A 239 -1.83 13.12 14.55
C SER A 239 -2.10 12.08 13.45
N ASP A 240 -1.88 12.47 12.19
CA ASP A 240 -2.04 11.60 11.02
C ASP A 240 -1.14 10.35 11.07
N ARG A 241 0.06 10.47 11.67
CA ARG A 241 0.98 9.33 11.88
C ARG A 241 0.48 8.37 12.95
N GLU A 242 -0.05 8.88 14.06
CA GLU A 242 -0.62 8.03 15.10
C GLU A 242 -1.86 7.29 14.59
N GLU A 243 -2.71 7.96 13.81
CA GLU A 243 -3.86 7.32 13.13
C GLU A 243 -3.41 6.20 12.17
N TYR A 244 -2.38 6.45 11.36
CA TYR A 244 -1.76 5.43 10.50
C TYR A 244 -1.25 4.22 11.29
N ILE A 245 -0.56 4.43 12.41
CA ILE A 245 -0.05 3.36 13.26
C ILE A 245 -1.20 2.54 13.86
N VAL A 246 -2.23 3.20 14.39
CA VAL A 246 -3.38 2.55 15.03
C VAL A 246 -4.23 1.77 14.02
N ASP A 247 -4.42 2.28 12.81
CA ASP A 247 -5.07 1.52 11.73
C ASP A 247 -4.24 0.30 11.33
N CYS A 248 -2.91 0.44 11.20
CA CYS A 248 -2.01 -0.68 10.93
C CYS A 248 -2.09 -1.78 12.01
N LEU A 249 -2.08 -1.42 13.30
CA LEU A 249 -2.25 -2.35 14.41
C LEU A 249 -3.63 -3.01 14.40
N THR A 250 -4.67 -2.25 14.06
CA THR A 250 -6.04 -2.77 13.98
C THR A 250 -6.18 -3.78 12.85
N ILE A 251 -5.54 -3.54 11.69
CA ILE A 251 -5.45 -4.49 10.57
C ILE A 251 -4.72 -5.77 10.99
N ASP A 252 -3.59 -5.66 11.70
CA ASP A 252 -2.81 -6.82 12.15
C ASP A 252 -3.61 -7.71 13.13
N GLU A 253 -4.36 -7.11 14.04
CA GLU A 253 -5.28 -7.85 14.92
C GLU A 253 -6.46 -8.46 14.14
N ILE A 254 -7.01 -7.81 13.10
CA ILE A 254 -8.05 -8.41 12.25
C ILE A 254 -7.49 -9.63 11.49
N ILE A 255 -6.28 -9.53 10.93
CA ILE A 255 -5.59 -10.64 10.25
C ILE A 255 -5.48 -11.85 11.18
N LYS A 256 -5.00 -11.63 12.40
CA LYS A 256 -4.88 -12.64 13.45
C LYS A 256 -6.24 -13.24 13.85
N ASP A 257 -7.24 -12.41 14.16
CA ASP A 257 -8.59 -12.83 14.54
C ASP A 257 -9.22 -13.75 13.46
N VAL A 258 -9.19 -13.31 12.19
CA VAL A 258 -9.78 -14.03 11.06
C VAL A 258 -8.97 -15.28 10.71
N TYR A 259 -7.63 -15.22 10.72
CA TYR A 259 -6.78 -16.38 10.47
C TYR A 259 -7.08 -17.51 11.48
N PHE A 260 -7.11 -17.21 12.78
CA PHE A 260 -7.40 -18.23 13.79
C PHE A 260 -8.80 -18.82 13.63
N HIS A 261 -9.81 -18.01 13.28
CA HIS A 261 -11.15 -18.51 13.01
C HIS A 261 -11.17 -19.53 11.86
N HIS A 262 -10.52 -19.23 10.73
CA HIS A 262 -10.41 -20.18 9.60
C HIS A 262 -9.57 -21.40 9.94
N TYR A 263 -8.45 -21.23 10.64
CA TYR A 263 -7.58 -22.33 11.06
C TYR A 263 -8.35 -23.34 11.91
N TYR A 264 -9.05 -22.90 12.97
CA TYR A 264 -9.87 -23.79 13.79
C TYR A 264 -11.03 -24.42 13.01
N ARG A 265 -11.67 -23.68 12.10
CA ARG A 265 -12.75 -24.24 11.26
C ARG A 265 -12.22 -25.35 10.34
N GLU A 266 -11.05 -25.18 9.74
CA GLU A 266 -10.45 -26.16 8.84
C GLU A 266 -10.00 -27.43 9.58
N GLN A 267 -9.41 -27.27 10.77
CA GLN A 267 -9.01 -28.39 11.64
C GLN A 267 -10.19 -29.22 12.18
N LEU A 268 -11.41 -28.67 12.13
CA LEU A 268 -12.66 -29.34 12.51
C LEU A 268 -13.54 -29.72 11.31
N SER A 269 -13.05 -29.55 10.07
CA SER A 269 -13.81 -29.86 8.86
C SER A 269 -13.66 -31.33 8.47
N ASP A 270 -14.78 -32.04 8.34
CA ASP A 270 -14.82 -33.39 7.75
C ASP A 270 -14.40 -33.41 6.27
N THR A 271 -14.45 -32.25 5.60
CA THR A 271 -14.07 -32.07 4.19
C THR A 271 -13.19 -30.81 4.05
N PRO A 272 -11.88 -30.90 4.34
CA PRO A 272 -10.95 -29.78 4.16
C PRO A 272 -10.77 -29.46 2.66
N LYS A 273 -10.44 -28.20 2.34
CA LYS A 273 -10.16 -27.77 0.96
C LYS A 273 -8.88 -28.41 0.41
N TYR A 274 -7.86 -28.55 1.26
CA TYR A 274 -6.54 -29.07 0.90
C TYR A 274 -6.22 -30.36 1.66
N GLN A 275 -5.41 -31.21 1.04
CA GLN A 275 -5.04 -32.53 1.60
C GLN A 275 -4.12 -32.42 2.83
N ASP A 276 -3.44 -31.30 3.00
CA ASP A 276 -2.56 -31.00 4.13
C ASP A 276 -3.27 -30.31 5.31
N HIS A 277 -4.61 -30.16 5.24
CA HIS A 277 -5.44 -29.45 6.21
C HIS A 277 -5.00 -27.99 6.47
N SER A 278 -4.27 -27.37 5.55
CA SER A 278 -3.97 -25.93 5.60
C SER A 278 -5.25 -25.10 5.40
N PRO A 279 -5.37 -23.91 6.01
CA PRO A 279 -6.53 -23.05 5.81
C PRO A 279 -6.54 -22.43 4.39
N ASN A 280 -7.74 -22.14 3.87
CA ASN A 280 -7.90 -21.39 2.62
C ASN A 280 -7.50 -19.91 2.79
N LEU A 281 -6.18 -19.63 2.75
CA LEU A 281 -5.61 -18.31 2.98
C LEU A 281 -6.12 -17.23 2.02
N VAL A 282 -6.52 -17.60 0.79
CA VAL A 282 -7.18 -16.68 -0.15
C VAL A 282 -8.54 -16.21 0.39
N GLN A 283 -9.32 -17.10 1.02
CA GLN A 283 -10.58 -16.70 1.69
C GLN A 283 -10.31 -15.89 2.96
N VAL A 284 -9.29 -16.25 3.74
CA VAL A 284 -8.87 -15.47 4.92
C VAL A 284 -8.59 -14.02 4.53
N PHE A 285 -7.89 -13.77 3.42
CA PHE A 285 -7.64 -12.43 2.92
C PHE A 285 -8.93 -11.65 2.59
N TYR A 286 -9.88 -12.25 1.87
CA TYR A 286 -11.16 -11.59 1.55
C TYR A 286 -12.02 -11.33 2.80
N ASP A 287 -12.00 -12.24 3.77
CA ASP A 287 -12.71 -12.07 5.04
C ASP A 287 -12.05 -10.96 5.90
N VAL A 288 -10.72 -10.83 5.88
CA VAL A 288 -9.98 -9.70 6.48
C VAL A 288 -10.40 -8.38 5.84
N LEU A 289 -10.42 -8.27 4.50
CA LEU A 289 -10.89 -7.05 3.81
C LEU A 289 -12.34 -6.72 4.17
N THR A 290 -13.19 -7.75 4.29
CA THR A 290 -14.60 -7.61 4.70
C THR A 290 -14.72 -7.07 6.14
N GLU A 291 -13.91 -7.57 7.08
CA GLU A 291 -13.88 -7.08 8.46
C GLU A 291 -13.31 -5.66 8.59
N ILE A 292 -12.28 -5.32 7.80
CA ILE A 292 -11.76 -3.94 7.68
C ILE A 292 -12.87 -2.99 7.22
N SER A 293 -13.61 -3.37 6.17
CA SER A 293 -14.72 -2.58 5.61
C SER A 293 -15.87 -2.40 6.62
N LYS A 294 -16.31 -3.47 7.30
CA LYS A 294 -17.33 -3.40 8.37
C LYS A 294 -16.94 -2.43 9.49
N ARG A 295 -15.64 -2.34 9.80
CA ARG A 295 -15.07 -1.44 10.83
C ARG A 295 -14.80 -0.02 10.31
N LYS A 296 -15.17 0.29 9.07
CA LYS A 296 -14.97 1.59 8.40
C LYS A 296 -13.50 2.03 8.34
N LEU A 297 -12.60 1.06 8.14
CA LEU A 297 -11.17 1.29 7.97
C LEU A 297 -10.80 1.37 6.48
N PRO A 298 -9.72 2.10 6.14
CA PRO A 298 -8.88 2.91 7.02
C PRO A 298 -9.47 4.30 7.31
N ARG A 299 -9.20 4.79 8.52
CA ARG A 299 -9.37 6.19 8.90
C ARG A 299 -8.18 7.03 8.46
N ALA A 300 -6.97 6.51 8.61
CA ALA A 300 -5.71 7.18 8.29
C ALA A 300 -5.73 7.81 6.89
N GLN A 301 -5.56 9.14 6.80
CA GLN A 301 -5.52 9.83 5.50
C GLN A 301 -4.50 9.19 4.54
N TRP A 302 -3.38 8.69 5.07
CA TRP A 302 -2.30 7.98 4.37
C TRP A 302 -2.64 6.60 3.83
N LEU A 303 -3.75 6.01 4.25
CA LEU A 303 -4.24 4.73 3.74
C LEU A 303 -5.48 4.87 2.85
N ARG A 304 -6.18 6.02 2.87
CA ARG A 304 -7.38 6.26 2.06
C ARG A 304 -7.08 6.24 0.56
N TRP A 305 -8.04 5.72 -0.21
CA TRP A 305 -8.08 5.74 -1.67
C TRP A 305 -9.38 6.33 -2.20
N LYS A 306 -9.45 6.50 -3.52
CA LYS A 306 -10.63 6.92 -4.29
C LYS A 306 -10.74 6.22 -5.64
N THR A 307 -9.62 5.77 -6.19
CA THR A 307 -9.54 5.06 -7.47
C THR A 307 -9.45 3.55 -7.25
N TRP A 308 -9.70 2.81 -8.33
CA TRP A 308 -9.48 1.36 -8.36
C TRP A 308 -8.03 0.98 -8.07
N LEU A 309 -7.04 1.72 -8.60
CA LEU A 309 -5.63 1.45 -8.30
C LEU A 309 -5.33 1.62 -6.80
N GLY A 310 -5.88 2.66 -6.16
CA GLY A 310 -5.72 2.84 -4.72
C GLY A 310 -6.34 1.71 -3.89
N TYR A 311 -7.48 1.17 -4.30
CA TYR A 311 -8.05 -0.04 -3.70
C TYR A 311 -7.11 -1.25 -3.84
N LEU A 312 -6.55 -1.50 -5.03
CA LEU A 312 -5.60 -2.59 -5.26
C LEU A 312 -4.32 -2.42 -4.41
N LEU A 313 -3.79 -1.20 -4.29
CA LEU A 313 -2.63 -0.88 -3.46
C LEU A 313 -2.92 -1.13 -1.96
N PHE A 314 -4.12 -0.79 -1.49
CA PHE A 314 -4.53 -1.09 -0.12
C PHE A 314 -4.69 -2.61 0.12
N GLY A 315 -5.28 -3.34 -0.84
CA GLY A 315 -5.32 -4.80 -0.81
C GLY A 315 -3.92 -5.43 -0.75
N MET A 316 -2.95 -4.87 -1.49
CA MET A 316 -1.56 -5.30 -1.46
C MET A 316 -0.89 -5.02 -0.11
N LEU A 317 -1.14 -3.88 0.53
CA LEU A 317 -0.68 -3.61 1.89
C LEU A 317 -1.20 -4.65 2.89
N VAL A 318 -2.49 -5.00 2.80
CA VAL A 318 -3.10 -6.03 3.65
C VAL A 318 -2.49 -7.41 3.38
N LEU A 319 -2.23 -7.79 2.12
CA LEU A 319 -1.51 -9.02 1.79
C LEU A 319 -0.09 -9.03 2.37
N ILE A 320 0.67 -7.94 2.25
CA ILE A 320 2.04 -7.85 2.79
C ILE A 320 2.03 -8.04 4.31
N LYS A 321 1.09 -7.39 5.02
CA LYS A 321 0.91 -7.55 6.47
C LYS A 321 0.53 -8.99 6.84
N MET A 322 -0.40 -9.59 6.10
CA MET A 322 -0.84 -10.97 6.32
C MET A 322 0.29 -11.98 6.07
N ARG A 323 1.01 -11.84 4.95
CA ARG A 323 2.20 -12.65 4.61
C ARG A 323 3.22 -12.61 5.72
N ARG A 324 3.57 -11.40 6.20
CA ARG A 324 4.50 -11.22 7.33
C ARG A 324 4.00 -11.91 8.60
N TYR A 325 2.76 -11.65 9.02
CA TYR A 325 2.20 -12.29 10.21
C TYR A 325 2.28 -13.81 10.14
N LEU A 326 1.95 -14.41 8.99
CA LEU A 326 1.98 -15.85 8.79
C LEU A 326 3.41 -16.40 8.75
N SER A 327 4.36 -15.74 8.09
CA SER A 327 5.78 -16.12 8.12
C SER A 327 6.37 -16.05 9.52
N ASP A 328 6.08 -14.98 10.27
CA ASP A 328 6.64 -14.72 11.60
C ASP A 328 6.05 -15.66 12.67
N THR A 329 4.77 -16.03 12.56
CA THR A 329 4.05 -16.81 13.60
C THR A 329 3.76 -18.26 13.24
N GLN A 330 3.71 -18.61 11.95
CA GLN A 330 3.32 -19.93 11.43
C GLN A 330 4.27 -20.41 10.31
N PRO A 331 5.59 -20.49 10.54
CA PRO A 331 6.57 -20.78 9.48
C PRO A 331 6.35 -22.11 8.75
N GLY A 332 5.67 -23.08 9.39
CA GLY A 332 5.27 -24.34 8.76
C GLY A 332 4.24 -24.19 7.63
N LEU A 333 3.52 -23.07 7.53
CA LEU A 333 2.61 -22.83 6.40
C LEU A 333 3.34 -22.71 5.06
N ALA A 334 4.60 -22.27 5.03
CA ALA A 334 5.33 -21.95 3.80
C ALA A 334 5.49 -23.12 2.81
N VAL A 335 5.25 -24.37 3.26
CA VAL A 335 5.30 -25.59 2.44
C VAL A 335 3.92 -26.16 2.08
N THR A 336 2.83 -25.47 2.44
CA THR A 336 1.44 -25.95 2.28
C THR A 336 0.79 -25.52 0.96
N GLN A 337 -0.25 -26.25 0.55
CA GLN A 337 -1.09 -25.92 -0.60
C GLN A 337 -1.79 -24.56 -0.40
N GLY A 338 -2.31 -24.26 0.79
CA GLY A 338 -2.92 -22.98 1.09
C GLY A 338 -1.96 -21.79 0.97
N TRP A 339 -0.67 -21.98 1.26
CA TRP A 339 0.37 -20.96 1.05
C TRP A 339 0.72 -20.76 -0.42
N ASN A 340 0.83 -21.84 -1.20
CA ASN A 340 1.08 -21.74 -2.64
C ASN A 340 -0.05 -21.00 -3.37
N ASP A 341 -1.31 -21.28 -3.04
CA ASP A 341 -2.47 -20.53 -3.55
C ASP A 341 -2.44 -19.05 -3.15
N PHE A 342 -1.99 -18.74 -1.92
CA PHE A 342 -1.86 -17.37 -1.41
C PHE A 342 -0.77 -16.57 -2.14
N GLU A 343 0.43 -17.13 -2.34
CA GLU A 343 1.51 -16.49 -3.11
C GLU A 343 1.13 -16.35 -4.61
N GLY A 344 0.34 -17.28 -5.15
CA GLY A 344 -0.30 -17.14 -6.46
C GLY A 344 -1.26 -15.95 -6.53
N GLY A 345 -2.12 -15.78 -5.53
CA GLY A 345 -3.01 -14.62 -5.37
C GLY A 345 -2.25 -13.30 -5.22
N TYR A 346 -1.17 -13.28 -4.45
CA TYR A 346 -0.26 -12.15 -4.30
C TYR A 346 0.33 -11.72 -5.66
N SER A 347 0.87 -12.69 -6.41
CA SER A 347 1.43 -12.46 -7.74
C SER A 347 0.39 -11.93 -8.74
N ALA A 348 -0.84 -12.47 -8.68
CA ALA A 348 -1.96 -12.01 -9.51
C ALA A 348 -2.41 -10.57 -9.17
N LEU A 349 -2.41 -10.18 -7.89
CA LEU A 349 -2.70 -8.80 -7.49
C LEU A 349 -1.60 -7.84 -7.95
N GLN A 350 -0.32 -8.24 -7.82
CA GLN A 350 0.82 -7.44 -8.29
C GLN A 350 0.75 -7.22 -9.82
N ALA A 351 0.45 -8.26 -10.60
CA ALA A 351 0.24 -8.16 -12.03
C ALA A 351 -0.87 -7.16 -12.40
N ARG A 352 -2.00 -7.17 -11.68
CA ARG A 352 -3.11 -6.23 -11.89
C ARG A 352 -2.77 -4.79 -11.51
N ILE A 353 -2.00 -4.56 -10.44
CA ILE A 353 -1.46 -3.23 -10.11
C ILE A 353 -0.58 -2.71 -11.26
N LEU A 354 0.31 -3.54 -11.79
CA LEU A 354 1.16 -3.19 -12.94
C LEU A 354 0.35 -2.92 -14.21
N GLU A 355 -0.72 -3.69 -14.46
CA GLU A 355 -1.63 -3.46 -15.58
C GLU A 355 -2.33 -2.10 -15.46
N GLU A 356 -2.93 -1.78 -14.31
CA GLU A 356 -3.61 -0.51 -14.06
C GLU A 356 -2.67 0.71 -14.13
N VAL A 357 -1.42 0.56 -13.67
CA VAL A 357 -0.37 1.57 -13.83
C VAL A 357 -0.03 1.77 -15.31
N ARG A 358 0.18 0.68 -16.06
CA ARG A 358 0.55 0.71 -17.49
C ARG A 358 -0.60 1.06 -18.42
N ARG A 359 -1.85 0.90 -17.98
CA ARG A 359 -3.06 1.14 -18.79
C ARG A 359 -3.03 2.55 -19.35
N LYS A 360 -2.69 2.68 -20.64
CA LYS A 360 -2.73 3.97 -21.34
C LYS A 360 -4.10 4.62 -21.14
N LYS A 361 -4.15 5.94 -21.00
CA LYS A 361 -5.44 6.65 -21.11
C LYS A 361 -5.90 6.37 -22.54
N TYR A 362 -7.05 5.73 -22.72
CA TYR A 362 -7.51 5.21 -24.02
C TYR A 362 -7.13 6.20 -25.12
N GLN A 363 -6.23 5.75 -26.00
CA GLN A 363 -5.63 6.62 -27.00
C GLN A 363 -6.76 7.12 -27.91
N HIS A 364 -7.18 8.36 -27.70
CA HIS A 364 -7.94 9.16 -28.67
C HIS A 364 -7.01 9.56 -29.84
N GLU A 365 -6.20 8.61 -30.34
CA GLU A 365 -5.30 8.76 -31.48
C GLU A 365 -6.00 8.47 -32.83
N ASN A 366 -7.33 8.30 -32.78
CA ASN A 366 -8.23 8.32 -33.95
C ASN A 366 -9.16 9.55 -33.88
N TRP A 367 -8.57 10.76 -33.85
CA TRP A 367 -9.25 12.05 -34.04
C TRP A 367 -8.36 13.00 -34.84
#